data_AF-A0A0R3TTX9-F1
#
_entry.id   AF-A0A0R3TTX9-F1
#
_cell.length_a   1.000
_cell.length_b   1.000
_cell.length_c   1.000
_cell.angle_alpha   90.00
_cell.angle_beta   90.00
_cell.angle_gamma   90.00
#
_symmetry.space_group_name_H-M   'P 1'
#
loop_
_entity.id
_entity.type
_entity.pdbx_description
1 polymer ?
#
loop_
_entity_poly.entity_id
_entity_poly.type
_entity_poly.pdbx_seq_one_letter_code
_entity_poly.pdbx_strand_id
1 'polypeptide(L)'
;MKNCLLLLICLLALFACGWPKEFWCYNCTSAQSGCGPPLDVRTQHWKYCLGAPVYEQMCVKIIEKVNDQVTITRGCLSDMLLTTQIRLDLPKVRRHGYCLYSASNQRYLQRILRGSELASWIMGVLRPETEMYKLFCFCDDWPGCNSNDHTCQPHLLTLLTSFITTVLLIRST
;
A
#
# COMPACT_ATOMS: atom_id res chain seq x y z
N MET A 1 0.37 -44.06 16.98
CA MET A 1 0.16 -43.27 15.74
C MET A 1 -0.72 -42.03 15.95
N LYS A 2 -1.87 -42.12 16.63
CA LYS A 2 -2.76 -40.95 16.92
C LYS A 2 -2.07 -39.77 17.65
N ASN A 3 -1.22 -40.05 18.64
CA ASN A 3 -0.50 -39.00 19.37
C ASN A 3 0.54 -38.26 18.52
N CYS A 4 1.12 -38.92 17.51
CA CYS A 4 2.06 -38.31 16.58
C CYS A 4 1.33 -37.40 15.57
N LEU A 5 0.15 -37.84 15.11
CA LEU A 5 -0.72 -37.03 14.24
C LEU A 5 -1.23 -35.76 14.95
N LEU A 6 -1.61 -35.86 16.22
CA LEU A 6 -2.07 -34.71 17.01
C LEU A 6 -0.95 -33.67 17.23
N LEU A 7 0.28 -34.15 17.47
CA LEU A 7 1.48 -33.31 17.60
C LEU A 7 1.83 -32.61 16.28
N LEU A 8 1.73 -33.31 15.15
CA LEU A 8 1.95 -32.75 13.81
C LEU A 8 0.92 -31.66 13.47
N ILE A 9 -0.36 -31.89 13.80
CA ILE A 9 -1.45 -30.91 13.60
C ILE A 9 -1.23 -29.68 14.48
N CYS A 10 -0.79 -29.85 15.73
CA CYS A 10 -0.53 -28.75 16.65
C CYS A 10 0.68 -27.90 16.19
N LEU A 11 1.75 -28.54 15.71
CA LEU A 11 2.89 -27.86 15.10
C LEU A 11 2.49 -27.08 13.84
N LEU A 12 1.71 -27.69 12.94
CA LEU A 12 1.21 -27.02 11.74
C LEU A 12 0.28 -25.84 12.06
N ALA A 13 -0.54 -25.93 13.12
CA ALA A 13 -1.37 -24.84 13.60
C ALA A 13 -0.56 -23.67 14.18
N LEU A 14 0.56 -23.95 14.85
CA LEU A 14 1.51 -22.94 15.33
C LEU A 14 2.22 -22.22 14.18
N PHE A 15 2.52 -22.91 13.07
CA PHE A 15 3.04 -22.27 11.85
C PHE A 15 1.98 -21.53 11.03
N ALA A 16 0.69 -21.91 11.17
CA ALA A 16 -0.43 -21.24 10.50
C ALA A 16 -0.85 -19.93 11.19
N CYS A 17 -0.48 -19.73 12.47
CA CYS A 17 -0.57 -18.44 13.11
C CYS A 17 0.52 -17.52 12.52
N GLY A 18 0.14 -16.77 11.49
CA GLY A 18 1.05 -15.90 10.75
C GLY A 18 1.83 -14.98 11.68
N TRP A 19 3.13 -14.91 11.46
CA TRP A 19 4.01 -13.96 12.15
C TRP A 19 3.50 -12.54 11.87
N PRO A 20 3.64 -11.59 12.82
CA PRO A 20 3.33 -10.20 12.55
C PRO A 20 4.15 -9.76 11.34
N LYS A 21 3.47 -9.39 10.25
CA LYS A 21 4.16 -8.91 9.05
C LYS A 21 4.81 -7.59 9.39
N GLU A 22 6.14 -7.58 9.42
CA GLU A 22 6.91 -6.35 9.52
C GLU A 22 6.71 -5.56 8.24
N PHE A 23 6.19 -4.34 8.36
CA PHE A 23 5.84 -3.49 7.23
C PHE A 23 6.81 -2.30 7.16
N TRP A 24 7.41 -2.08 5.99
CA TRP A 24 8.49 -1.11 5.82
C TRP A 24 8.22 -0.19 4.63
N CYS A 25 8.49 1.11 4.82
CA CYS A 25 8.33 2.12 3.77
C CYS A 25 9.55 3.03 3.69
N TYR A 26 9.74 3.65 2.54
CA TYR A 26 10.60 4.83 2.46
C TYR A 26 9.98 6.01 3.18
N ASN A 27 10.77 6.70 4.00
CA ASN A 27 10.37 7.93 4.65
C ASN A 27 11.28 9.08 4.22
N CYS A 28 10.85 9.81 3.19
CA CYS A 28 11.66 10.86 2.59
C CYS A 28 10.80 11.93 1.93
N THR A 29 11.37 13.11 1.72
CA THR A 29 10.77 14.19 0.92
C THR A 29 11.68 14.54 -0.25
N SER A 30 11.13 15.07 -1.34
CA SER A 30 11.91 15.46 -2.54
C SER A 30 12.93 16.57 -2.27
N ALA A 31 12.91 17.20 -1.10
CA ALA A 31 13.97 18.09 -0.62
C ALA A 31 15.25 17.33 -0.23
N GLN A 32 15.16 16.03 0.05
CA GLN A 32 16.29 15.15 0.32
C GLN A 32 16.84 14.58 -1.00
N SER A 33 18.17 14.49 -1.10
CA SER A 33 18.86 13.91 -2.26
C SER A 33 18.34 12.50 -2.54
N GLY A 34 17.97 12.22 -3.79
CA GLY A 34 17.52 10.90 -4.23
C GLY A 34 16.05 10.57 -3.95
N CYS A 35 15.28 11.43 -3.26
CA CYS A 35 13.84 11.23 -3.06
C CYS A 35 12.96 11.85 -4.17
N GLY A 36 13.55 12.19 -5.32
CA GLY A 36 12.82 12.73 -6.46
C GLY A 36 12.02 11.68 -7.26
N PRO A 37 11.49 12.08 -8.43
CA PRO A 37 11.14 11.19 -9.52
C PRO A 37 12.30 11.15 -10.56
N PRO A 38 13.00 10.02 -10.76
CA PRO A 38 12.86 8.73 -10.07
C PRO A 38 13.46 8.74 -8.66
N LEU A 39 13.04 7.75 -7.86
CA LEU A 39 13.61 7.50 -6.53
C LEU A 39 14.97 6.82 -6.67
N ASP A 40 16.05 7.41 -6.14
CA ASP A 40 17.34 6.73 -6.01
C ASP A 40 17.37 5.86 -4.75
N VAL A 41 16.98 4.61 -4.93
CA VAL A 41 16.89 3.60 -3.89
C VAL A 41 18.19 3.36 -3.11
N ARG A 42 19.36 3.71 -3.68
CA ARG A 42 20.66 3.52 -3.01
C ARG A 42 20.90 4.55 -1.91
N THR A 43 20.20 5.68 -1.99
CA THR A 43 20.34 6.80 -1.06
C THR A 43 19.26 6.81 0.02
N GLN A 44 18.21 6.02 -0.16
CA GLN A 44 17.03 6.03 0.70
C GLN A 44 17.04 4.86 1.68
N HIS A 45 16.63 5.15 2.90
CA HIS A 45 16.58 4.17 3.97
C HIS A 45 15.15 3.70 4.21
N TRP A 46 15.01 2.41 4.48
CA TRP A 46 13.76 1.82 4.92
C TRP A 46 13.45 2.26 6.34
N LYS A 47 12.20 2.61 6.59
CA LYS A 47 11.66 2.89 7.91
C LYS A 47 10.62 1.84 8.25
N TYR A 48 10.74 1.28 9.46
CA TYR A 48 9.73 0.39 10.01
C TYR A 48 8.45 1.16 10.32
N CYS A 49 7.33 0.67 9.81
CA CYS A 49 6.03 1.22 10.09
C CYS A 49 5.43 0.51 11.30
N LEU A 50 5.37 1.23 12.42
CA LEU A 50 4.64 0.85 13.63
C LEU A 50 3.13 0.95 13.36
N GLY A 51 2.61 0.11 12.46
CA GLY A 51 1.20 0.12 12.12
C GLY A 51 0.36 -0.18 13.37
N ALA A 52 -0.60 0.68 13.70
CA ALA A 52 -1.65 0.30 14.63
C ALA A 52 -2.66 -0.60 13.89
N PRO A 53 -3.26 -1.62 14.53
CA PRO A 53 -4.23 -2.52 13.89
C PRO A 53 -5.47 -1.80 13.34
N VAL A 54 -5.70 -0.55 13.75
CA VAL A 54 -6.79 0.32 13.26
C VAL A 54 -6.47 0.92 11.88
N TYR A 55 -5.19 0.99 11.50
CA TYR A 55 -4.76 1.59 10.25
C TYR A 55 -4.39 0.54 9.22
N GLU A 56 -4.74 0.81 7.97
CA GLU A 56 -4.30 -0.01 6.86
C GLU A 56 -2.76 0.10 6.76
N GLN A 57 -2.06 -1.04 6.80
CA GLN A 57 -0.61 -1.10 6.65
C GLN A 57 -0.25 -0.88 5.18
N MET A 58 -0.06 0.38 4.81
CA MET A 58 0.34 0.77 3.46
C MET A 58 1.36 1.92 3.50
N CYS A 59 2.23 1.96 2.51
CA CYS A 59 3.04 3.13 2.20
C CYS A 59 2.19 4.12 1.42
N VAL A 60 2.53 5.40 1.58
CA VAL A 60 1.88 6.47 0.84
C VAL A 60 2.93 7.37 0.21
N LYS A 61 2.72 7.70 -1.06
CA LYS A 61 3.44 8.73 -1.80
C LYS A 61 2.49 9.89 -2.07
N ILE A 62 2.78 11.03 -1.48
CA ILE A 62 2.05 12.28 -1.67
C ILE A 62 2.78 13.06 -2.76
N ILE A 63 2.07 13.48 -3.80
CA ILE A 63 2.57 14.35 -4.85
C ILE A 63 1.78 15.64 -4.76
N GLU A 64 2.44 16.72 -4.37
CA GLU A 64 1.84 18.04 -4.25
C GLU A 64 2.46 18.96 -5.29
N LYS A 65 1.61 19.48 -6.17
CA LYS A 65 1.98 20.46 -7.17
C LYS A 65 1.39 21.81 -6.79
N VAL A 66 2.29 22.77 -6.59
CA VAL A 66 1.95 24.17 -6.33
C VAL A 66 2.70 24.99 -7.37
N ASN A 67 1.95 25.63 -8.28
CA ASN A 67 2.51 26.27 -9.48
C ASN A 67 3.41 25.27 -10.26
N ASP A 68 4.63 25.68 -10.60
CA ASP A 68 5.61 24.86 -11.32
C ASP A 68 6.47 23.96 -10.40
N GLN A 69 6.19 23.95 -9.09
CA GLN A 69 6.93 23.14 -8.13
C GLN A 69 6.16 21.87 -7.76
N VAL A 70 6.85 20.72 -7.87
CA VAL A 70 6.32 19.41 -7.45
C VAL A 70 7.11 18.92 -6.26
N THR A 71 6.43 18.77 -5.13
CA THR A 71 6.98 18.16 -3.92
C THR A 71 6.47 16.73 -3.79
N ILE A 72 7.38 15.79 -3.53
CA ILE A 72 7.05 14.39 -3.30
C ILE A 72 7.39 14.03 -1.87
N THR A 73 6.44 13.45 -1.15
CA THR A 73 6.65 12.94 0.21
C THR A 73 6.28 11.47 0.25
N ARG A 74 7.18 10.62 0.75
CA ARG A 74 6.96 9.19 0.94
C ARG A 74 7.00 8.87 2.43
N GLY A 75 6.15 7.95 2.89
CA GLY A 75 6.17 7.49 4.28
C GLY A 75 5.15 6.38 4.55
N CYS A 76 5.10 5.95 5.81
CA CYS A 76 4.08 5.04 6.31
C CYS A 76 2.74 5.77 6.40
N LEU A 77 1.63 5.14 5.98
CA LEU A 77 0.31 5.74 6.15
C LEU A 77 -0.02 5.98 7.62
N SER A 78 0.37 5.07 8.51
CA SER A 78 0.21 5.21 9.96
C SER A 78 0.74 6.56 10.47
N ASP A 79 1.92 6.96 10.00
CA ASP A 79 2.57 8.20 10.44
C ASP A 79 1.88 9.43 9.85
N MET A 80 1.46 9.34 8.59
CA MET A 80 0.71 10.42 7.92
C MET A 80 -0.63 10.69 8.61
N LEU A 81 -1.28 9.65 9.15
CA LEU A 81 -2.52 9.79 9.91
C LEU A 81 -2.32 10.49 11.26
N LEU A 82 -1.11 10.50 11.83
CA LEU A 82 -0.79 11.29 13.02
C LEU A 82 -0.73 12.80 12.73
N THR A 83 -0.53 13.18 11.46
CA THR A 83 -0.47 14.58 11.05
C THR A 83 -1.87 15.08 10.68
N THR A 84 -2.44 15.99 11.47
CA THR A 84 -3.83 16.50 11.29
C THR A 84 -4.10 17.01 9.87
N GLN A 85 -3.18 17.79 9.31
CA GLN A 85 -3.33 18.36 7.96
C GLN A 85 -3.46 17.26 6.89
N ILE A 86 -2.65 16.21 6.98
CA ILE A 86 -2.66 15.11 6.02
C ILE A 86 -3.89 14.23 6.26
N ARG A 87 -4.20 13.93 7.52
CA ARG A 87 -5.36 13.10 7.90
C ARG A 87 -6.69 13.65 7.37
N LEU A 88 -6.90 14.97 7.47
CA LEU A 88 -8.15 15.62 7.02
C LEU A 88 -8.31 15.67 5.50
N ASP A 89 -7.18 15.63 4.80
CA ASP A 89 -7.11 15.77 3.35
C ASP A 89 -6.89 14.43 2.62
N LEU A 90 -6.78 13.34 3.39
CA LEU A 90 -6.62 11.99 2.86
C LEU A 90 -7.91 11.53 2.16
N PRO A 91 -7.83 10.93 0.96
CA PRO A 91 -9.00 10.39 0.27
C PRO A 91 -9.63 9.24 1.07
N LYS A 92 -10.97 9.14 0.98
CA LYS A 92 -11.74 8.12 1.71
C LYS A 92 -11.46 6.70 1.21
N VAL A 93 -11.37 6.56 -0.11
CA VAL A 93 -11.01 5.27 -0.73
C VAL A 93 -9.50 5.22 -0.75
N ARG A 94 -8.93 4.11 -0.27
CA ARG A 94 -7.49 3.84 -0.30
C ARG A 94 -7.35 2.43 -0.86
N ARG A 95 -6.67 2.32 -1.99
CA ARG A 95 -6.47 1.04 -2.67
C ARG A 95 -5.05 0.97 -3.15
N HIS A 96 -4.43 -0.17 -2.87
CA HIS A 96 -3.09 -0.47 -3.33
C HIS A 96 -2.95 -0.30 -4.85
N GLY A 97 -1.87 0.35 -5.29
CA GLY A 97 -1.54 0.58 -6.69
C GLY A 97 -2.29 1.76 -7.33
N TYR A 98 -3.15 2.44 -6.59
CA TYR A 98 -3.92 3.58 -7.11
C TYR A 98 -3.48 4.89 -6.48
N CYS A 99 -3.49 5.93 -7.30
CA CYS A 99 -3.34 7.31 -6.88
C CYS A 99 -4.69 8.01 -6.92
N LEU A 100 -5.01 8.78 -5.90
CA LEU A 100 -6.27 9.50 -5.79
C LEU A 100 -6.00 10.95 -5.43
N TYR A 101 -6.79 11.86 -5.99
CA TYR A 101 -6.72 13.25 -5.56
C TYR A 101 -7.08 13.37 -4.07
N SER A 102 -6.53 14.37 -3.40
CA SER A 102 -6.85 14.68 -2.02
C SER A 102 -8.35 14.89 -1.81
N ALA A 103 -8.83 14.72 -0.58
CA ALA A 103 -10.24 14.93 -0.27
C ALA A 103 -10.70 16.36 -0.60
N SER A 104 -9.84 17.36 -0.42
CA SER A 104 -10.15 18.74 -0.83
C SER A 104 -10.26 18.89 -2.35
N ASN A 105 -9.30 18.36 -3.12
CA ASN A 105 -9.36 18.37 -4.59
C ASN A 105 -10.60 17.62 -5.11
N GLN A 106 -10.93 16.44 -4.54
CA GLN A 106 -12.12 15.68 -4.92
C GLN A 106 -13.41 16.49 -4.66
N ARG A 107 -13.53 17.16 -3.51
CA ARG A 107 -14.69 18.03 -3.22
C ARG A 107 -14.80 19.21 -4.19
N TYR A 108 -13.67 19.78 -4.62
CA TYR A 108 -13.67 20.81 -5.65
C TYR A 108 -14.17 20.26 -6.98
N LEU A 109 -13.57 19.17 -7.47
CA LEU A 109 -13.94 18.52 -8.74
C LEU A 109 -15.40 18.08 -8.76
N GLN A 110 -15.92 17.56 -7.65
CA GLN A 110 -17.34 17.19 -7.51
C GLN A 110 -18.31 18.36 -7.60
N ARG A 111 -17.86 19.61 -7.47
CA ARG A 111 -18.73 20.78 -7.69
C ARG A 111 -18.85 21.14 -9.17
N ILE A 112 -17.79 20.90 -9.94
CA ILE A 112 -17.66 21.39 -11.32
C ILE A 112 -17.84 20.30 -12.40
N LEU A 113 -17.57 19.03 -12.07
CA LEU A 113 -17.61 17.91 -13.03
C LEU A 113 -18.72 16.90 -12.69
N ARG A 114 -19.10 16.11 -13.69
CA ARG A 114 -20.13 15.05 -13.61
C ARG A 114 -19.70 13.83 -14.41
N GLY A 115 -20.35 12.69 -14.17
CA GLY A 115 -20.22 11.49 -14.98
C GLY A 115 -18.80 10.88 -15.00
N SER A 116 -18.41 10.36 -16.17
CA SER A 116 -17.13 9.67 -16.38
C SER A 116 -15.92 10.60 -16.23
N GLU A 117 -16.04 11.87 -16.61
CA GLU A 117 -14.97 12.85 -16.48
C GLU A 117 -14.59 13.03 -15.01
N LEU A 118 -15.58 13.24 -14.13
CA LEU A 118 -15.35 13.31 -12.68
C LEU A 118 -14.61 12.08 -12.15
N ALA A 119 -14.97 10.88 -12.62
CA ALA A 119 -14.32 9.65 -12.21
C ALA A 119 -12.84 9.63 -12.64
N SER A 120 -12.54 9.97 -13.89
CA SER A 120 -11.15 10.04 -14.40
C SER A 120 -10.29 11.02 -13.61
N TRP A 121 -10.86 12.17 -13.24
CA TRP A 121 -10.19 13.14 -12.38
C TRP A 121 -9.97 12.59 -10.97
N ILE A 122 -11.02 12.18 -10.25
CA ILE A 122 -10.89 11.68 -8.86
C ILE A 122 -9.88 10.52 -8.76
N MET A 123 -9.86 9.66 -9.77
CA MET A 123 -8.96 8.49 -9.87
C MET A 123 -7.50 8.84 -10.21
N GLY A 124 -7.13 10.12 -10.28
CA GLY A 124 -5.73 10.52 -10.48
C GLY A 124 -5.16 10.19 -11.86
N VAL A 125 -6.02 9.82 -12.82
CA VAL A 125 -5.65 9.45 -14.19
C VAL A 125 -5.26 10.70 -14.97
N LEU A 126 -6.06 11.75 -14.84
CA LEU A 126 -5.78 13.06 -15.42
C LEU A 126 -4.90 13.87 -14.47
N ARG A 127 -3.79 14.40 -14.99
CA ARG A 127 -2.82 15.23 -14.24
C ARG A 127 -2.45 16.45 -15.09
N PRO A 128 -3.27 17.50 -15.06
CA PRO A 128 -3.02 18.70 -15.85
C PRO A 128 -1.69 19.38 -15.46
N GLU A 129 -1.01 19.96 -16.44
CA GLU A 129 0.23 20.69 -16.21
C GLU A 129 0.00 22.10 -15.64
N THR A 130 -1.17 22.69 -15.79
CA THR A 130 -1.44 24.06 -15.36
C THR A 130 -2.11 24.18 -14.00
N GLU A 131 -2.67 23.08 -13.48
CA GLU A 131 -3.44 23.13 -12.24
C GLU A 131 -2.62 22.70 -11.03
N MET A 132 -2.97 23.26 -9.89
CA MET A 132 -2.45 22.83 -8.60
C MET A 132 -3.24 21.60 -8.13
N TYR A 133 -2.51 20.61 -7.64
CA TYR A 133 -3.14 19.40 -7.14
C TYR A 133 -2.34 18.73 -6.06
N LYS A 134 -3.06 17.94 -5.26
CA LYS A 134 -2.46 17.03 -4.32
C LYS A 134 -3.00 15.63 -4.56
N LEU A 135 -2.08 14.69 -4.73
CA LEU A 135 -2.37 13.30 -5.08
C LEU A 135 -1.76 12.38 -4.02
N PHE A 136 -2.52 11.37 -3.62
CA PHE A 136 -2.11 10.33 -2.68
C PHE A 136 -2.07 8.98 -3.40
N CYS A 137 -0.89 8.40 -3.51
CA CYS A 137 -0.69 7.06 -4.07
C CYS A 137 -0.43 6.06 -2.95
N PHE A 138 -1.18 4.96 -2.92
CA PHE A 138 -1.10 3.94 -1.88
C PHE A 138 -0.43 2.67 -2.41
N CYS A 139 0.57 2.16 -1.68
CA CYS A 139 1.46 1.10 -2.16
C CYS A 139 1.94 0.24 -0.99
N ASP A 140 2.09 -1.07 -1.20
CA ASP A 140 2.46 -2.03 -0.15
C ASP A 140 3.91 -2.52 -0.31
N ASP A 141 4.56 -2.31 -1.46
CA ASP A 141 5.92 -2.79 -1.75
C ASP A 141 6.73 -1.88 -2.70
N TRP A 142 8.06 -2.09 -2.69
CA TRP A 142 9.17 -1.35 -3.33
C TRP A 142 8.93 -0.70 -4.72
N PRO A 143 8.27 -1.31 -5.72
CA PRO A 143 8.00 -0.62 -6.99
C PRO A 143 6.60 0.03 -7.07
N GLY A 144 5.66 -0.29 -6.18
CA GLY A 144 4.25 0.06 -6.33
C GLY A 144 3.97 1.57 -6.37
N CYS A 145 4.86 2.37 -5.79
CA CYS A 145 4.75 3.84 -5.80
C CYS A 145 5.56 4.53 -6.93
N ASN A 146 6.24 3.75 -7.76
CA ASN A 146 7.13 4.26 -8.81
C ASN A 146 6.77 3.84 -10.25
N SER A 147 5.95 2.81 -10.54
CA SER A 147 5.24 2.59 -11.83
C SER A 147 4.40 1.29 -11.85
N ASN A 148 3.43 1.21 -12.79
CA ASN A 148 2.51 0.09 -13.12
C ASN A 148 3.14 -1.31 -13.06
N ASP A 149 2.57 -2.26 -12.31
CA ASP A 149 2.07 -3.55 -12.83
C ASP A 149 1.68 -4.58 -11.74
N HIS A 150 0.59 -5.28 -12.08
CA HIS A 150 -0.03 -6.52 -11.61
C HIS A 150 0.58 -7.33 -10.43
N THR A 151 -0.20 -7.37 -9.35
CA THR A 151 -0.52 -8.52 -8.46
C THR A 151 0.33 -9.79 -8.56
N CYS A 152 0.94 -10.17 -7.43
CA CYS A 152 1.30 -11.57 -7.13
C CYS A 152 0.52 -12.04 -5.89
N GLN A 153 -0.42 -12.98 -6.07
CA GLN A 153 -1.24 -13.55 -5.01
C GLN A 153 -0.73 -14.98 -4.67
N PRO A 154 -0.47 -15.33 -3.40
CA PRO A 154 0.16 -16.60 -3.03
C PRO A 154 -0.87 -17.74 -2.92
N HIS A 155 -1.45 -18.16 -4.04
CA HIS A 155 -2.40 -19.31 -4.07
C HIS A 155 -1.71 -20.68 -4.18
N LEU A 156 -0.43 -20.73 -4.55
CA LEU A 156 0.26 -21.99 -4.83
C LEU A 156 0.67 -22.77 -3.56
N LEU A 157 1.01 -22.05 -2.48
CA LEU A 157 1.44 -22.66 -1.21
C LEU A 157 0.29 -23.34 -0.46
N THR A 158 -0.93 -22.80 -0.53
CA THR A 158 -2.10 -23.40 0.14
C THR A 158 -2.58 -24.69 -0.53
N LEU A 159 -2.39 -24.82 -1.86
CA LEU A 159 -2.72 -26.03 -2.61
C LEU A 159 -1.73 -27.18 -2.36
N LEU A 160 -0.45 -26.86 -2.18
CA LEU A 160 0.57 -27.87 -1.87
C LEU A 160 0.39 -28.47 -0.47
N THR A 161 -0.02 -27.64 0.51
CA THR A 161 -0.25 -28.12 1.89
C THR A 161 -1.48 -29.03 2.00
N SER A 162 -2.56 -28.76 1.26
CA SER A 162 -3.76 -29.61 1.30
C SER A 162 -3.52 -30.98 0.69
N PHE A 163 -2.79 -31.04 -0.43
CA PHE A 163 -2.46 -32.30 -1.11
C PHE A 163 -1.63 -33.24 -0.23
N ILE A 164 -0.61 -32.72 0.45
CA ILE A 164 0.25 -33.50 1.35
C ILE A 164 -0.56 -34.06 2.54
N THR A 165 -1.47 -33.27 3.11
CA THR A 165 -2.34 -33.75 4.20
C THR A 165 -3.30 -34.86 3.74
N THR A 166 -3.85 -34.79 2.53
CA THR A 166 -4.72 -35.84 2.00
C THR A 166 -3.97 -37.16 1.73
N VAL A 167 -2.75 -37.08 1.18
CA VAL A 167 -1.93 -38.28 0.90
C VAL A 167 -1.52 -38.98 2.20
N LEU A 168 -1.18 -38.21 3.24
CA LEU A 168 -0.81 -38.77 4.54
C LEU A 168 -1.99 -39.42 5.27
N LEU A 169 -3.22 -38.90 5.11
CA LEU A 169 -4.42 -39.49 5.68
C LEU A 169 -4.80 -40.81 4.98
N ILE A 170 -4.75 -40.86 3.64
CA ILE A 170 -5.05 -42.08 2.85
C ILE A 170 -4.07 -43.22 3.17
N ARG A 171 -2.82 -42.91 3.49
CA ARG A 171 -1.80 -43.92 3.82
C ARG A 171 -1.91 -44.47 5.26
N SER A 172 -2.81 -43.90 6.07
CA SER A 172 -3.00 -44.24 7.49
C SER A 172 -4.26 -45.05 7.79
N THR A 173 -5.11 -45.29 6.78
CA THR A 173 -6.24 -46.23 6.78
C THR A 173 -5.82 -47.54 6.13
#